data_AF-A0A0F9A1I1-F1
#
_entry.id   AF-A0A0F9A1I1-F1
#
_cell.length_a   1.000
_cell.length_b   1.000
_cell.length_c   1.000
_cell.angle_alpha   90.00
_cell.angle_beta   90.00
_cell.angle_gamma   90.00
#
_symmetry.space_group_name_H-M   'P 1'
#
loop_
_entity.id
_entity.type
_entity.pdbx_description
1 polymer ?
#
loop_
_entity_poly.entity_id
_entity_poly.type
_entity_poly.pdbx_seq_one_letter_code
_entity_poly.pdbx_strand_id
1 'polypeptide(L)'
;MARIKYPEPGTPVAVYWEDIQEDVVGDPDAAETAERITIGIYMGRRKKNGRLFLTTTTTVEGWEARKYGEQSGWAAYPVGAVVKLVPLSEAPQLLAPKAPQREEKPAPEPRVVGAPLQSPLDKGDS
;
A
#
# COMPACT_ATOMS: atom_id res chain seq x y z
N MET A 1 -12.35 12.69 -17.51
CA MET A 1 -11.88 11.37 -17.07
C MET A 1 -11.23 10.65 -18.25
N ALA A 2 -9.99 10.16 -18.07
CA ALA A 2 -9.33 9.35 -19.09
C ALA A 2 -10.09 8.01 -19.25
N ARG A 3 -10.27 7.56 -20.49
CA ARG A 3 -10.95 6.30 -20.78
C ARG A 3 -10.01 5.14 -20.45
N ILE A 4 -10.36 4.30 -19.49
CA ILE A 4 -9.60 3.08 -19.17
C ILE A 4 -9.54 2.21 -20.42
N LYS A 5 -8.31 1.88 -20.86
CA LYS A 5 -8.08 0.90 -21.92
C LYS A 5 -8.07 -0.49 -21.29
N TYR A 6 -8.86 -1.40 -21.85
CA TYR A 6 -8.96 -2.77 -21.35
C TYR A 6 -8.08 -3.68 -22.20
N PRO A 7 -7.18 -4.49 -21.60
CA PRO A 7 -6.38 -5.47 -22.32
C PRO A 7 -7.22 -6.71 -22.67
N GLU A 8 -6.61 -7.67 -23.35
CA GLU A 8 -7.23 -8.97 -23.60
C GLU A 8 -7.37 -9.79 -22.31
N PRO A 9 -8.45 -10.57 -22.13
CA PRO A 9 -8.54 -11.54 -21.04
C PRO A 9 -7.33 -12.48 -20.99
N GLY A 10 -6.85 -12.80 -19.79
CA GLY A 10 -5.60 -13.53 -19.57
C GLY A 10 -4.37 -12.63 -19.40
N THR A 11 -4.48 -11.33 -19.67
CA THR A 11 -3.36 -10.39 -19.48
C THR A 11 -3.10 -10.14 -17.99
N PRO A 12 -1.86 -10.32 -17.50
CA PRO A 12 -1.47 -9.87 -16.17
C PRO A 12 -1.53 -8.34 -16.06
N VAL A 13 -2.21 -7.83 -15.05
CA VAL A 13 -2.48 -6.40 -14.85
C VAL A 13 -2.22 -5.97 -13.42
N ALA A 14 -1.88 -4.70 -13.26
CA ALA A 14 -2.06 -3.95 -12.02
C ALA A 14 -3.35 -3.12 -12.12
N VAL A 15 -4.25 -3.32 -11.17
CA VAL A 15 -5.49 -2.56 -10.98
C VAL A 15 -5.24 -1.56 -9.87
N TYR A 16 -5.27 -0.27 -10.22
CA TYR A 16 -5.29 0.81 -9.25
C TYR A 16 -6.74 1.20 -9.01
N TRP A 17 -7.15 1.22 -7.74
CA TRP A 17 -8.52 1.49 -7.35
C TRP A 17 -8.58 2.36 -6.10
N GLU A 18 -9.60 3.19 -6.03
CA GLU A 18 -9.88 4.04 -4.87
C GLU A 18 -10.61 3.24 -3.81
N ASP A 19 -10.06 3.29 -2.60
CA ASP A 19 -10.68 2.82 -1.37
C ASP A 19 -10.85 4.00 -0.40
N ILE A 20 -11.69 3.82 0.61
CA ILE A 20 -11.76 4.75 1.74
C ILE A 20 -10.88 4.16 2.84
N GLN A 21 -9.91 4.93 3.32
CA GLN A 21 -9.11 4.53 4.47
C GLN A 21 -10.02 4.50 5.70
N GLU A 22 -10.20 3.33 6.29
CA GLU A 22 -10.93 3.21 7.55
C GLU A 22 -10.18 4.00 8.63
N ASP A 23 -10.81 5.07 9.13
CA ASP A 23 -10.31 5.80 10.29
C ASP A 23 -10.60 5.00 11.57
N VAL A 24 -9.60 4.93 12.45
CA VAL A 24 -9.67 4.27 13.76
C VAL A 24 -10.66 4.99 14.69
N VAL A 25 -10.93 6.28 14.44
CA VAL A 25 -11.81 7.13 15.25
C VAL A 25 -13.29 7.02 14.83
N GLY A 26 -13.57 6.50 13.63
CA GLY A 26 -14.93 6.23 13.15
C GLY A 26 -15.71 7.46 12.68
N ASP A 27 -15.03 8.54 12.30
CA ASP A 27 -15.66 9.74 11.73
C ASP A 27 -15.68 9.67 10.18
N PRO A 28 -16.86 9.53 9.54
CA PRO A 28 -16.95 9.45 8.08
C PRO A 28 -16.58 10.75 7.37
N ASP A 29 -16.65 11.91 8.04
CA ASP A 29 -16.29 13.20 7.44
C ASP A 29 -14.77 13.44 7.42
N ALA A 30 -14.03 12.70 8.24
CA ALA A 30 -12.57 12.70 8.27
C ALA A 30 -11.93 11.62 7.38
N ALA A 31 -12.76 10.80 6.70
CA ALA A 31 -12.27 9.67 5.94
C ALA A 31 -11.51 10.12 4.68
N GLU A 32 -10.24 9.71 4.60
CA GLU A 32 -9.39 10.00 3.44
C GLU A 32 -9.50 8.89 2.40
N THR A 33 -9.43 9.25 1.11
CA THR A 33 -9.35 8.28 0.02
C THR A 33 -7.92 7.76 -0.10
N ALA A 34 -7.76 6.45 -0.20
CA ALA A 34 -6.48 5.80 -0.46
C ALA A 34 -6.49 5.11 -1.82
N GLU A 35 -5.44 5.33 -2.62
CA GLU A 35 -5.23 4.55 -3.84
C GLU A 35 -4.59 3.21 -3.46
N ARG A 36 -5.25 2.11 -3.81
CA ARG A 36 -4.74 0.75 -3.63
C ARG A 36 -4.38 0.13 -4.96
N ILE A 37 -3.46 -0.83 -4.91
CA ILE A 37 -3.00 -1.57 -6.08
C ILE A 37 -3.18 -3.07 -5.86
N THR A 38 -3.95 -3.70 -6.74
CA THR A 38 -4.06 -5.17 -6.78
C THR A 38 -3.49 -5.68 -8.09
N ILE A 39 -2.64 -6.70 -8.01
CA ILE A 39 -2.09 -7.37 -9.19
C ILE A 39 -2.92 -8.63 -9.43
N GLY A 40 -3.18 -8.97 -10.68
CA GLY A 40 -3.90 -10.19 -11.04
C GLY A 40 -4.01 -10.42 -12.54
N ILE A 41 -4.70 -11.48 -12.93
CA ILE A 41 -5.01 -11.77 -14.33
C ILE A 41 -6.33 -11.11 -14.67
N TYR A 42 -6.34 -10.24 -15.68
CA TYR A 42 -7.57 -9.62 -16.18
C TYR A 42 -8.47 -10.68 -16.80
N MET A 43 -9.72 -10.78 -16.32
CA MET A 43 -10.69 -11.76 -16.80
C MET A 43 -11.75 -11.15 -17.72
N GLY A 44 -11.86 -9.82 -17.76
CA GLY A 44 -12.87 -9.12 -18.54
C GLY A 44 -13.67 -8.12 -17.72
N ARG A 45 -14.82 -7.74 -18.29
CA ARG A 45 -15.83 -6.89 -17.64
C ARG A 45 -17.14 -7.64 -17.55
N ARG A 46 -17.87 -7.45 -16.45
CA ARG A 46 -19.21 -8.02 -16.26
C ARG A 46 -20.20 -6.96 -15.84
N LYS A 47 -21.41 -7.00 -16.41
CA LYS A 47 -22.53 -6.15 -16.00
C LYS A 47 -23.39 -6.94 -15.00
N LYS A 48 -23.65 -6.37 -13.83
CA LYS A 48 -24.54 -6.94 -12.81
C LYS A 48 -25.35 -5.82 -12.17
N ASN A 49 -26.67 -5.98 -12.08
CA ASN A 49 -27.58 -4.98 -11.51
C ASN A 49 -27.38 -3.56 -12.10
N GLY A 50 -27.22 -3.47 -13.42
CA GLY A 50 -26.98 -2.20 -14.11
C GLY A 50 -25.57 -1.62 -13.98
N ARG A 51 -24.74 -2.14 -13.07
CA ARG A 51 -23.37 -1.69 -12.80
C ARG A 51 -22.34 -2.51 -13.57
N LEU A 52 -21.25 -1.86 -13.97
CA LEU A 52 -20.13 -2.50 -14.69
C LEU A 52 -18.99 -2.79 -13.71
N PHE A 53 -18.50 -4.01 -13.74
CA PHE A 53 -17.39 -4.48 -12.92
C PHE A 53 -16.24 -4.92 -13.80
N LEU A 54 -15.02 -4.59 -13.40
CA LEU A 54 -13.80 -5.20 -13.89
C LEU A 54 -13.49 -6.42 -13.02
N THR A 55 -13.19 -7.56 -13.64
CA THR A 55 -12.90 -8.80 -12.91
C THR A 55 -11.46 -9.22 -13.12
N THR A 56 -10.76 -9.57 -12.04
CA THR A 56 -9.43 -10.19 -12.08
C THR A 56 -9.38 -11.43 -11.21
N THR A 57 -8.33 -12.23 -11.33
CA THR A 57 -7.97 -13.18 -10.28
C THR A 57 -7.51 -12.41 -9.03
N THR A 58 -7.71 -12.97 -7.84
CA THR A 58 -7.09 -12.45 -6.60
C THR A 58 -5.64 -12.90 -6.57
N THR A 59 -4.70 -11.96 -6.52
CA THR A 59 -3.34 -12.24 -6.06
C THR A 59 -3.20 -11.52 -4.74
N VAL A 60 -2.94 -12.27 -3.67
CA VAL A 60 -2.74 -11.71 -2.32
C VAL A 60 -1.59 -10.69 -2.41
N GLU A 61 -1.80 -9.50 -1.84
CA GLU A 61 -0.87 -8.36 -1.92
C GLU A 61 0.55 -8.71 -1.40
N GLY A 62 1.57 -8.17 -2.06
CA GLY A 62 2.98 -8.20 -1.61
C GLY A 62 3.94 -9.07 -2.43
N TRP A 63 5.20 -9.10 -2.01
CA TRP A 63 6.27 -9.96 -2.58
C TRP A 63 5.89 -11.47 -2.53
N GLU A 64 4.86 -11.83 -1.78
CA GLU A 64 4.36 -13.19 -1.53
C GLU A 64 3.79 -13.87 -2.80
N ALA A 65 3.38 -13.08 -3.80
CA ALA A 65 3.00 -13.58 -5.12
C ALA A 65 4.18 -14.21 -5.88
N ARG A 66 5.46 -13.94 -5.52
CA ARG A 66 6.64 -14.54 -6.18
C ARG A 66 6.68 -16.08 -6.14
N LYS A 67 5.75 -16.69 -5.40
CA LYS A 67 5.54 -18.11 -5.14
C LYS A 67 4.50 -18.78 -6.06
N TYR A 68 3.69 -18.01 -6.81
CA TYR A 68 2.63 -18.38 -7.81
C TYR A 68 2.09 -19.83 -7.89
N GLY A 69 1.78 -20.43 -6.75
CA GLY A 69 0.61 -21.29 -6.56
C GLY A 69 0.22 -21.13 -5.09
N GLU A 70 -1.01 -20.87 -4.68
CA GLU A 70 -2.34 -21.03 -5.30
C GLU A 70 -3.02 -19.68 -5.57
N GLN A 71 -3.75 -19.61 -6.69
CA GLN A 71 -4.80 -18.60 -6.90
C GLN A 71 -5.98 -18.93 -5.99
N SER A 72 -6.30 -18.08 -5.02
CA SER A 72 -7.49 -18.21 -4.18
C SER A 72 -8.59 -17.24 -4.62
N GLY A 73 -9.15 -17.49 -5.80
CA GLY A 73 -10.41 -16.88 -6.25
C GLY A 73 -10.31 -15.73 -7.28
N TRP A 74 -11.33 -14.88 -7.28
CA TRP A 74 -11.47 -13.74 -8.18
C TRP A 74 -11.95 -12.50 -7.42
N ALA A 75 -11.52 -11.33 -7.88
CA ALA A 75 -11.95 -10.03 -7.38
C ALA A 75 -12.76 -9.31 -8.45
N ALA A 76 -13.73 -8.50 -8.02
CA ALA A 76 -14.50 -7.63 -8.89
C ALA A 76 -14.49 -6.20 -8.35
N TYR A 77 -14.07 -5.28 -9.22
CA TYR A 77 -13.96 -3.87 -8.92
C TYR A 77 -15.05 -3.13 -9.69
N PRO A 78 -15.92 -2.34 -9.05
CA PRO A 78 -16.79 -1.42 -9.76
C PRO A 78 -15.92 -0.54 -10.67
N VAL A 79 -16.25 -0.43 -11.96
CA VAL A 79 -15.43 0.35 -12.90
C VAL A 79 -15.30 1.82 -12.49
N GLY A 80 -16.30 2.35 -11.77
CA GLY A 80 -16.25 3.71 -11.23
C GLY A 80 -15.23 3.92 -10.10
N ALA A 81 -14.74 2.85 -9.47
CA ALA A 81 -13.69 2.91 -8.44
C ALA A 81 -12.30 2.59 -9.01
N VAL A 82 -12.19 2.16 -10.27
CA VAL A 82 -10.89 1.87 -10.89
C VAL A 82 -10.29 3.17 -11.42
N VAL A 83 -9.15 3.56 -10.87
CA VAL A 83 -8.39 4.75 -11.27
C VAL A 83 -7.60 4.46 -12.54
N LYS A 84 -6.90 3.30 -12.55
CA LYS A 84 -5.98 2.93 -13.62
C LYS A 84 -5.93 1.41 -13.76
N LEU A 85 -5.79 0.96 -15.01
CA LEU A 85 -5.51 -0.43 -15.34
C LEU A 85 -4.26 -0.48 -16.20
N VAL A 86 -3.25 -1.23 -15.77
CA VAL A 86 -1.94 -1.26 -16.44
C VAL A 86 -1.54 -2.71 -16.69
N PRO A 87 -1.33 -3.14 -17.95
CA PRO A 87 -0.67 -4.41 -18.23
C PRO A 87 0.70 -4.44 -17.55
N LEU A 88 1.04 -5.53 -16.85
CA LEU A 88 2.32 -5.62 -16.13
C LEU A 88 3.54 -5.59 -17.07
N SER A 89 3.35 -5.92 -18.35
CA SER A 89 4.36 -5.72 -19.41
C SER A 89 4.78 -4.26 -19.58
N GLU A 90 3.93 -3.31 -19.18
CA GLU A 90 4.18 -1.86 -19.25
C GLU A 90 4.68 -1.29 -17.91
N ALA A 91 4.63 -2.07 -16.83
CA ALA A 91 5.05 -1.65 -15.49
C ALA A 91 5.83 -2.76 -14.74
N PRO A 92 6.94 -3.27 -15.29
CA PRO A 92 7.69 -4.38 -14.71
C PRO A 92 8.26 -4.07 -13.31
N GLN A 93 8.47 -2.79 -12.97
CA GLN A 93 8.93 -2.36 -11.65
C GLN A 93 7.97 -2.74 -10.53
N LEU A 94 6.68 -2.97 -10.82
CA LEU A 94 5.69 -3.40 -9.83
C LEU A 94 5.92 -4.86 -9.38
N LEU A 95 6.68 -5.64 -10.14
CA LEU A 95 7.06 -7.02 -9.82
C LEU A 95 8.42 -7.10 -9.12
N ALA A 96 9.18 -6.01 -9.10
CA ALA A 96 10.48 -5.95 -8.45
C ALA A 96 10.31 -6.12 -6.92
N PRO A 97 11.27 -6.77 -6.24
CA PRO A 97 11.20 -6.87 -4.79
C PRO A 97 11.34 -5.44 -4.28
N LYS A 98 10.47 -5.01 -3.37
CA LYS A 98 10.80 -3.84 -2.57
C LYS A 98 12.13 -4.15 -1.89
N ALA A 99 13.18 -3.43 -2.26
CA ALA A 99 14.41 -3.45 -1.49
C ALA A 99 14.04 -3.16 -0.04
N PRO A 100 14.66 -3.83 0.96
CA PRO A 100 14.36 -3.55 2.35
C PRO A 100 14.53 -2.05 2.56
N GLN A 101 13.43 -1.37 2.88
CA GLN A 101 13.52 -0.02 3.40
C GLN A 101 14.33 -0.18 4.68
N ARG A 102 15.59 0.26 4.68
CA ARG A 102 16.29 0.50 5.94
C ARG A 102 15.38 1.47 6.67
N GLU A 103 14.77 1.03 7.76
CA GLU A 103 14.27 1.96 8.76
C GLU A 103 15.46 2.84 9.11
N GLU A 104 15.46 4.08 8.62
CA GLU A 104 16.30 5.12 9.20
C GLU A 104 15.80 5.26 10.62
N LYS A 105 16.41 4.51 11.54
CA LYS A 105 16.28 4.79 12.96
C LYS A 105 16.56 6.28 13.11
N PRO A 106 15.64 7.06 13.69
CA PRO A 106 15.93 8.46 13.98
C PRO A 106 17.23 8.48 14.80
N ALA A 107 18.13 9.39 14.43
CA ALA A 107 19.39 9.55 15.13
C ALA A 107 19.11 9.67 16.63
N PRO A 108 19.82 8.92 17.50
CA PRO A 108 19.60 9.04 18.93
C PRO A 108 19.82 10.50 19.33
N GLU A 109 18.84 11.07 20.04
CA GLU A 109 18.94 12.44 20.53
C GLU A 109 20.25 12.63 21.31
N PRO A 110 20.97 13.74 21.10
CA PRO A 110 22.19 14.00 21.85
C PRO A 110 21.85 14.05 23.34
N ARG A 111 22.42 13.12 24.11
CA ARG A 111 22.38 13.17 25.57
C ARG A 111 23.08 14.47 26.00
N VAL A 112 22.32 15.40 26.55
CA VAL A 112 22.88 16.56 27.25
C VAL A 112 23.61 16.03 28.49
N VAL A 113 24.94 15.93 28.40
CA VAL A 113 25.78 15.67 29.57
C VAL A 113 25.95 17.00 30.30
N GLY A 114 25.11 17.24 31.30
CA GLY A 114 25.30 18.27 32.33
C GLY A 114 24.83 17.66 33.66
N ALA A 115 25.53 17.75 34.78
CA ALA A 115 26.59 18.64 35.22
C ALA A 115 27.52 17.88 36.20
N PRO A 116 28.74 18.36 36.48
CA PRO A 116 29.56 17.79 37.55
C PRO A 116 28.85 17.95 38.91
N LEU A 117 28.72 16.83 39.63
CA LEU A 117 28.37 16.81 41.05
C LEU A 117 29.33 17.73 41.80
N GLN A 118 28.82 18.80 42.40
CA GLN A 118 29.60 19.61 43.32
C GLN A 118 30.04 18.73 44.50
N SER A 119 31.35 18.57 44.66
CA SER A 119 31.94 18.02 45.88
C SER A 119 31.59 18.92 47.07
N PRO A 120 31.19 18.37 48.23
CA PRO A 120 31.09 19.18 49.44
C PRO A 120 32.50 19.59 49.87
N LEU A 121 32.77 20.89 49.80
CA LEU A 121 33.97 21.51 50.34
C LEU A 121 33.88 21.45 51.87
N ASP A 122 34.85 20.74 52.41
CA ASP A 122 35.30 20.78 53.79
C ASP A 122 35.50 22.24 54.26
N LYS A 123 34.91 22.58 55.40
CA LYS A 123 35.27 23.76 56.18
C LYS A 123 35.34 23.35 57.64
N GLY A 124 36.53 22.96 58.06
CA GLY A 124 36.98 23.25 59.41
C GLY A 124 37.03 24.77 59.61
N ASP A 125 36.57 25.21 60.78
CA ASP A 125 37.37 26.01 61.72
C ASP A 125 36.48 26.54 62.85
N SER A 126 36.73 26.08 64.08
CA SER A 126 36.92 26.86 65.33
C SER A 126 36.62 26.01 66.56
#